data_AF-E6UX81-F1
#
_entry.id   AF-E6UX81-F1
#
_cell.length_a   1.000
_cell.length_b   1.000
_cell.length_c   1.000
_cell.angle_alpha   90.00
_cell.angle_beta   90.00
_cell.angle_gamma   90.00
#
_symmetry.space_group_name_H-M   'P 1'
#
loop_
_entity.id
_entity.type
_entity.pdbx_description
1 polymer ?
#
loop_
_entity_poly.entity_id
_entity_poly.type
_entity_poly.pdbx_seq_one_letter_code
_entity_poly.pdbx_strand_id
1 'polypeptide(L)'
;MVDFPPAVRLEDLTPLPYQQALAAHLQANEPEVWRWAASAEAREEHAAAVRADLLRNSYRLDADAHPELHAHCNAAVQRLGITARVALYQAGDGTMNATLYFLPGEAHIVLSGPLMERLQGAELQAVLGHELAHYLLWEREGGKYHVVDRILQAAAADSRADASHLHAARRYGLYTEAFADRGACIACEALEPAVTALVKVQTGLNQVNAASYLRQADEICAAPELQTRGTSHPEVFVRARALRLWTERQPEADEWLAGALEGPLDIATLDLLGQQRADALTRETIAQLLQRPFLQSDSLLAHARRFFPNFAPPSAPLPPPAPVPAGVHDYLASVLVDFVAADPDLDDITLAAALGLAEAMGCAAQLEERVVKDMRFPKRSLTRVKRDAVTLLEKAAAQHLQSASA
;
A
#
# COMPACT_ATOMS: atom_id res chain seq x y z
N MET A 1 1.22 -16.76 -35.75
CA MET A 1 0.16 -15.95 -35.12
C MET A 1 0.81 -15.20 -33.99
N VAL A 2 0.97 -13.89 -34.12
CA VAL A 2 1.38 -13.06 -32.99
C VAL A 2 0.12 -12.92 -32.15
N ASP A 3 0.04 -13.63 -31.02
CA ASP A 3 -1.04 -13.41 -30.06
C ASP A 3 -0.89 -11.97 -29.55
N PHE A 4 -1.81 -11.11 -29.95
CA PHE A 4 -1.92 -9.81 -29.33
C PHE A 4 -2.46 -10.02 -27.91
N PRO A 5 -1.88 -9.40 -26.88
CA PRO A 5 -2.43 -9.47 -25.54
C PRO A 5 -3.89 -9.01 -25.55
N PRO A 6 -4.77 -9.61 -24.72
CA PRO A 6 -6.18 -9.26 -24.71
C PRO A 6 -6.34 -7.78 -24.36
N ALA A 7 -7.05 -7.03 -25.21
CA ALA A 7 -7.27 -5.61 -25.01
C ALA A 7 -7.89 -5.36 -23.62
N VAL A 8 -7.24 -4.52 -22.82
CA VAL A 8 -7.82 -3.95 -21.60
C VAL A 8 -8.92 -2.97 -21.95
N ARG A 9 -9.97 -2.95 -21.14
CA ARG A 9 -11.19 -2.18 -21.37
C ARG A 9 -11.59 -1.44 -20.09
N LEU A 10 -12.59 -0.55 -20.21
CA LEU A 10 -13.08 0.24 -19.09
C LEU A 10 -13.58 -0.62 -17.93
N GLU A 11 -14.19 -1.78 -18.21
CA GLU A 11 -14.63 -2.73 -17.19
C GLU A 11 -13.48 -3.28 -16.32
N ASP A 12 -12.25 -3.25 -16.83
CA ASP A 12 -11.05 -3.72 -16.11
C ASP A 12 -10.44 -2.64 -15.21
N LEU A 13 -10.87 -1.38 -15.36
CA LEU A 13 -10.38 -0.26 -14.59
C LEU A 13 -11.11 -0.17 -13.25
N THR A 14 -10.83 -1.12 -12.35
CA THR A 14 -11.37 -1.14 -10.99
C THR A 14 -10.40 -0.50 -9.99
N PRO A 15 -10.91 0.14 -8.92
CA PRO A 15 -10.06 0.60 -7.82
C PRO A 15 -9.17 -0.54 -7.31
N LEU A 16 -7.93 -0.24 -6.95
CA LEU A 16 -6.94 -1.25 -6.56
C LEU A 16 -7.29 -1.86 -5.18
N PRO A 17 -6.90 -3.12 -4.90
CA PRO A 17 -7.23 -3.79 -3.63
C PRO A 17 -6.87 -2.97 -2.38
N TYR A 18 -5.70 -2.31 -2.38
CA TYR A 18 -5.29 -1.41 -1.30
C TYR A 18 -6.27 -0.25 -1.09
N GLN A 19 -6.72 0.42 -2.16
CA GLN A 19 -7.67 1.53 -2.08
C GLN A 19 -9.03 1.06 -1.52
N GLN A 20 -9.49 -0.12 -1.94
CA GLN A 20 -10.73 -0.73 -1.43
C GLN A 20 -10.61 -1.05 0.06
N ALA A 21 -9.51 -1.68 0.48
CA ALA A 21 -9.26 -2.05 1.86
C ALA A 21 -9.14 -0.83 2.78
N LEU A 22 -8.42 0.22 2.34
CA LEU A 22 -8.25 1.44 3.11
C LEU A 22 -9.57 2.20 3.26
N ALA A 23 -10.37 2.27 2.19
CA ALA A 23 -11.71 2.86 2.26
C ALA A 23 -12.60 2.12 3.26
N ALA A 24 -12.61 0.79 3.22
CA ALA A 24 -13.37 -0.02 4.17
C ALA A 24 -12.88 0.16 5.61
N HIS A 25 -11.56 0.22 5.82
CA HIS A 25 -10.95 0.46 7.12
C HIS A 25 -11.39 1.81 7.72
N LEU A 26 -11.22 2.91 6.96
CA LEU A 26 -11.59 4.25 7.43
C LEU A 26 -13.10 4.36 7.67
N GLN A 27 -13.92 3.77 6.82
CA GLN A 27 -15.38 3.80 6.99
C GLN A 27 -15.83 3.04 8.25
N ALA A 28 -15.17 1.93 8.58
CA ALA A 28 -15.50 1.11 9.75
C ALA A 28 -14.98 1.68 11.06
N ASN A 29 -13.76 2.24 11.07
CA ASN A 29 -13.06 2.65 12.28
C ASN A 29 -13.13 4.15 12.55
N GLU A 30 -13.34 4.97 11.53
CA GLU A 30 -13.38 6.45 11.63
C GLU A 30 -14.71 7.03 11.08
N PRO A 31 -15.88 6.56 11.53
CA PRO A 31 -17.17 6.92 10.92
C PRO A 31 -17.52 8.41 11.06
N GLU A 32 -17.01 9.09 12.07
CA GLU A 32 -17.24 10.53 12.25
C GLU A 32 -16.42 11.36 11.27
N VAL A 33 -15.12 11.04 11.16
CA VAL A 33 -14.21 11.65 10.19
C VAL A 33 -14.71 11.39 8.77
N TRP A 34 -15.19 10.17 8.48
CA TRP A 34 -15.82 9.82 7.22
C TRP A 34 -17.03 10.70 6.90
N ARG A 35 -17.95 10.88 7.85
CA ARG A 35 -19.14 11.73 7.65
C ARG A 35 -18.75 13.19 7.38
N TRP A 36 -17.77 13.72 8.11
CA TRP A 36 -17.25 15.07 7.88
C TRP A 36 -16.64 15.21 6.48
N ALA A 37 -15.78 14.26 6.09
CA ALA A 37 -15.14 14.27 4.78
C ALA A 37 -16.16 14.04 3.64
N ALA A 38 -17.27 13.35 3.89
CA ALA A 38 -18.34 13.20 2.91
C ALA A 38 -19.29 14.41 2.81
N SER A 39 -19.24 15.36 3.76
CA SER A 39 -20.21 16.47 3.85
C SER A 39 -20.13 17.47 2.69
N ALA A 40 -21.26 18.14 2.41
CA ALA A 40 -21.38 19.14 1.33
C ALA A 40 -20.58 20.42 1.62
N GLU A 41 -20.57 20.87 2.88
CA GLU A 41 -19.82 22.06 3.31
C GLU A 41 -18.33 21.95 2.93
N ALA A 42 -17.72 20.81 3.27
CA ALA A 42 -16.33 20.59 2.98
C ALA A 42 -16.03 20.35 1.47
N ARG A 43 -17.07 20.12 0.64
CA ARG A 43 -16.96 20.10 -0.82
C ARG A 43 -17.06 21.50 -1.42
N GLU A 44 -17.95 22.34 -0.89
CA GLU A 44 -18.23 23.68 -1.43
C GLU A 44 -17.10 24.68 -1.15
N GLU A 45 -16.53 24.68 0.07
CA GLU A 45 -15.39 25.56 0.41
C GLU A 45 -14.18 25.27 -0.50
N HIS A 46 -13.89 23.99 -0.71
CA HIS A 46 -12.83 23.55 -1.61
C HIS A 46 -13.09 23.98 -3.06
N ALA A 47 -14.34 23.83 -3.53
CA ALA A 47 -14.70 24.14 -4.91
C ALA A 47 -14.51 25.62 -5.28
N ALA A 48 -14.89 26.53 -4.38
CA ALA A 48 -14.72 27.97 -4.60
C ALA A 48 -13.24 28.38 -4.67
N ALA A 49 -12.41 27.83 -3.77
CA ALA A 49 -10.97 28.09 -3.75
C ALA A 49 -10.29 27.60 -5.05
N VAL A 50 -10.61 26.38 -5.50
CA VAL A 50 -10.07 25.79 -6.73
C VAL A 50 -10.40 26.63 -7.95
N ARG A 51 -11.67 27.05 -8.13
CA ARG A 51 -12.07 27.87 -9.28
C ARG A 51 -11.36 29.22 -9.33
N ALA A 52 -11.20 29.86 -8.16
CA ALA A 52 -10.53 31.14 -8.06
C ALA A 52 -9.04 31.02 -8.40
N ASP A 53 -8.38 29.94 -7.98
CA ASP A 53 -6.98 29.67 -8.28
C ASP A 53 -6.75 29.39 -9.77
N LEU A 54 -7.56 28.51 -10.37
CA LEU A 54 -7.51 28.18 -11.80
C LEU A 54 -7.61 29.43 -12.69
N LEU A 55 -8.59 30.30 -12.44
CA LEU A 55 -8.79 31.51 -13.24
C LEU A 55 -7.66 32.54 -13.07
N ARG A 56 -6.94 32.51 -11.95
CA ARG A 56 -5.85 33.45 -11.66
C ARG A 56 -4.53 32.99 -12.28
N ASN A 57 -4.25 31.69 -12.21
CA ASN A 57 -2.91 31.16 -12.45
C ASN A 57 -2.77 30.38 -13.76
N SER A 58 -3.85 30.28 -14.56
CA SER A 58 -3.84 29.52 -15.81
C SER A 58 -4.62 30.19 -16.94
N TYR A 59 -4.25 29.87 -18.17
CA TYR A 59 -4.93 30.29 -19.39
C TYR A 59 -5.88 29.20 -19.86
N ARG A 60 -7.16 29.52 -20.05
CA ARG A 60 -8.16 28.54 -20.52
C ARG A 60 -7.96 28.26 -22.02
N LEU A 61 -7.89 26.99 -22.36
CA LEU A 61 -7.70 26.49 -23.73
C LEU A 61 -9.06 26.20 -24.34
N ASP A 62 -9.67 27.17 -25.02
CA ASP A 62 -10.99 27.03 -25.65
C ASP A 62 -10.93 26.15 -26.92
N ALA A 63 -12.02 25.43 -27.20
CA ALA A 63 -12.08 24.44 -28.29
C ALA A 63 -11.82 25.02 -29.69
N ASP A 64 -12.28 26.25 -29.94
CA ASP A 64 -12.10 26.92 -31.23
C ASP A 64 -10.61 27.21 -31.52
N ALA A 65 -9.82 27.49 -30.48
CA ALA A 65 -8.40 27.78 -30.60
C ALA A 65 -7.52 26.52 -30.54
N HIS A 66 -8.00 25.45 -29.89
CA HIS A 66 -7.25 24.21 -29.66
C HIS A 66 -8.03 22.94 -30.06
N PRO A 67 -8.48 22.82 -31.34
CA PRO A 67 -9.39 21.76 -31.76
C PRO A 67 -8.79 20.35 -31.63
N GLU A 68 -7.50 20.17 -31.92
CA GLU A 68 -6.84 18.86 -31.81
C GLU A 68 -6.73 18.38 -30.36
N LEU A 69 -6.39 19.28 -29.43
CA LEU A 69 -6.33 18.99 -28.00
C LEU A 69 -7.71 18.56 -27.49
N HIS A 70 -8.76 19.28 -27.86
CA HIS A 70 -10.14 18.95 -27.50
C HIS A 70 -10.59 17.64 -28.14
N ALA A 71 -10.18 17.33 -29.37
CA ALA A 71 -10.46 16.04 -29.99
C ALA A 71 -9.85 14.87 -29.19
N HIS A 72 -8.58 14.99 -28.78
CA HIS A 72 -7.93 13.98 -27.93
C HIS A 72 -8.60 13.85 -26.56
N CYS A 73 -8.95 14.97 -25.94
CA CYS A 73 -9.66 14.98 -24.66
C CYS A 73 -11.02 14.29 -24.78
N ASN A 74 -11.82 14.64 -25.79
CA ASN A 74 -13.13 14.04 -26.05
C ASN A 74 -13.02 12.53 -26.30
N ALA A 75 -11.99 12.09 -27.01
CA ALA A 75 -11.74 10.68 -27.26
C ALA A 75 -11.38 9.92 -25.97
N ALA A 76 -10.60 10.53 -25.08
CA ALA A 76 -10.31 9.97 -23.76
C ALA A 76 -11.56 9.91 -22.86
N VAL A 77 -12.35 11.00 -22.82
CA VAL A 77 -13.64 11.08 -22.09
C VAL A 77 -14.59 9.97 -22.53
N GLN A 78 -14.74 9.76 -23.84
CA GLN A 78 -15.60 8.71 -24.39
C GLN A 78 -15.16 7.32 -23.98
N ARG A 79 -13.85 7.01 -24.08
CA ARG A 79 -13.32 5.68 -23.72
C ARG A 79 -13.36 5.39 -22.22
N LEU A 80 -13.21 6.43 -21.40
CA LEU A 80 -13.32 6.33 -19.94
C LEU A 80 -14.77 6.40 -19.43
N GLY A 81 -15.75 6.63 -20.32
CA GLY A 81 -17.16 6.71 -19.95
C GLY A 81 -17.50 7.90 -19.05
N ILE A 82 -16.75 9.00 -19.15
CA ILE A 82 -16.91 10.17 -18.29
C ILE A 82 -18.03 11.06 -18.85
N THR A 83 -18.96 11.48 -17.98
CA THR A 83 -20.06 12.38 -18.33
C THR A 83 -19.87 13.81 -17.81
N ALA A 84 -18.78 14.04 -17.08
CA ALA A 84 -18.44 15.34 -16.52
C ALA A 84 -18.06 16.35 -17.60
N ARG A 85 -18.21 17.63 -17.30
CA ARG A 85 -17.69 18.70 -18.15
C ARG A 85 -16.19 18.77 -17.97
N VAL A 86 -15.43 18.76 -19.07
CA VAL A 86 -13.98 18.89 -19.02
C VAL A 86 -13.56 20.28 -19.47
N ALA A 87 -12.72 20.94 -18.68
CA ALA A 87 -12.11 22.21 -19.02
C ALA A 87 -10.59 22.08 -19.01
N LEU A 88 -9.95 22.62 -20.04
CA LEU A 88 -8.51 22.51 -20.26
C LEU A 88 -7.83 23.86 -20.06
N TYR A 89 -6.68 23.84 -19.43
CA TYR A 89 -5.91 25.05 -19.11
C TYR A 89 -4.42 24.83 -19.37
N GLN A 90 -3.72 25.93 -19.59
CA GLN A 90 -2.25 26.00 -19.66
C GLN A 90 -1.75 26.87 -18.51
N ALA A 91 -0.85 26.33 -17.69
CA ALA A 91 -0.12 27.11 -16.69
C ALA A 91 0.98 27.95 -17.36
N GLY A 92 1.38 29.06 -16.70
CA GLY A 92 2.30 30.06 -17.27
C GLY A 92 3.70 29.53 -17.61
N ASP A 93 4.36 28.85 -16.68
CA ASP A 93 5.68 28.23 -16.85
C ASP A 93 5.83 27.00 -15.95
N GLY A 94 6.89 26.21 -16.16
CA GLY A 94 7.19 25.05 -15.32
C GLY A 94 7.76 23.85 -16.08
N THR A 95 8.05 22.79 -15.33
CA THR A 95 8.38 21.48 -15.87
C THR A 95 7.16 20.87 -16.56
N MET A 96 7.38 19.95 -17.50
CA MET A 96 6.26 19.22 -18.11
C MET A 96 5.48 18.48 -17.04
N ASN A 97 4.20 18.81 -16.92
CA ASN A 97 3.31 18.15 -15.97
C ASN A 97 1.84 18.39 -16.36
N ALA A 98 0.97 17.46 -16.00
CA ALA A 98 -0.47 17.66 -16.05
C ALA A 98 -1.04 17.50 -14.64
N THR A 99 -2.16 18.17 -14.36
CA THR A 99 -2.80 18.06 -13.04
C THR A 99 -4.30 18.21 -13.18
N LEU A 100 -5.02 17.26 -12.60
CA LEU A 100 -6.46 17.32 -12.39
C LEU A 100 -6.80 18.17 -11.16
N TYR A 101 -7.74 19.09 -11.36
CA TYR A 101 -8.55 19.69 -10.30
C TYR A 101 -9.96 19.12 -10.38
N PHE A 102 -10.36 18.43 -9.33
CA PHE A 102 -11.66 17.77 -9.22
C PHE A 102 -12.71 18.73 -8.67
N LEU A 103 -13.84 18.83 -9.36
CA LEU A 103 -15.06 19.43 -8.86
C LEU A 103 -16.25 18.49 -9.16
N PRO A 104 -17.30 18.45 -8.32
CA PRO A 104 -18.48 17.63 -8.62
C PRO A 104 -19.06 17.94 -10.01
N GLY A 105 -19.03 16.94 -10.91
CA GLY A 105 -19.50 17.05 -12.30
C GLY A 105 -18.59 17.84 -13.26
N GLU A 106 -17.42 18.30 -12.81
CA GLU A 106 -16.48 19.09 -13.61
C GLU A 106 -15.02 18.59 -13.38
N ALA A 107 -14.33 18.26 -14.46
CA ALA A 107 -12.91 17.91 -14.45
C ALA A 107 -12.10 19.05 -15.09
N HIS A 108 -11.19 19.65 -14.33
CA HIS A 108 -10.33 20.73 -14.84
C HIS A 108 -8.91 20.20 -14.97
N ILE A 109 -8.36 20.17 -16.17
CA ILE A 109 -7.01 19.68 -16.43
C ILE A 109 -6.11 20.86 -16.75
N VAL A 110 -5.05 21.03 -15.97
CA VAL A 110 -4.03 22.05 -16.20
C VAL A 110 -2.79 21.39 -16.76
N LEU A 111 -2.36 21.81 -17.96
CA LEU A 111 -1.12 21.42 -18.60
C LEU A 111 -0.02 22.44 -18.25
N SER A 112 1.18 21.98 -17.98
CA SER A 112 2.35 22.79 -17.61
C SER A 112 3.55 22.43 -18.46
N GLY A 113 4.42 23.43 -18.70
CA GLY A 113 5.61 23.26 -19.54
C GLY A 113 5.29 22.94 -21.01
N PRO A 114 6.26 22.46 -21.79
CA PRO A 114 6.11 22.24 -23.24
C PRO A 114 5.36 20.93 -23.59
N LEU A 115 4.38 20.49 -22.78
CA LEU A 115 3.68 19.22 -23.00
C LEU A 115 3.06 19.11 -24.39
N MET A 116 2.33 20.14 -24.82
CA MET A 116 1.66 20.17 -26.13
C MET A 116 2.65 20.21 -27.31
N GLU A 117 3.90 20.62 -27.08
CA GLU A 117 4.95 20.59 -28.09
C GLU A 117 5.62 19.21 -28.17
N ARG A 118 5.75 18.53 -27.03
CA ARG A 118 6.53 17.29 -26.86
C ARG A 118 5.71 16.01 -27.04
N LEU A 119 4.42 16.07 -26.72
CA LEU A 119 3.49 14.95 -26.80
C LEU A 119 2.51 15.17 -27.94
N GLN A 120 2.35 14.16 -28.79
CA GLN A 120 1.47 14.22 -29.94
C GLN A 120 0.59 12.97 -30.03
N GLY A 121 -0.60 13.12 -30.63
CA GLY A 121 -1.49 12.01 -30.90
C GLY A 121 -1.84 11.20 -29.65
N ALA A 122 -1.57 9.89 -29.70
CA ALA A 122 -1.88 8.95 -28.63
C ALA A 122 -1.10 9.23 -27.32
N GLU A 123 0.06 9.89 -27.37
CA GLU A 123 0.82 10.25 -26.17
C GLU A 123 0.11 11.35 -25.38
N LEU A 124 -0.39 12.38 -26.06
CA LEU A 124 -1.17 13.45 -25.45
C LEU A 124 -2.50 12.91 -24.91
N GLN A 125 -3.13 12.01 -25.66
CA GLN A 125 -4.34 11.32 -25.22
C GLN A 125 -4.10 10.45 -23.98
N ALA A 126 -2.92 9.83 -23.85
CA ALA A 126 -2.55 9.07 -22.66
C ALA A 126 -2.43 9.97 -21.41
N VAL A 127 -1.80 11.14 -21.52
CA VAL A 127 -1.72 12.11 -20.41
C VAL A 127 -3.09 12.64 -20.02
N LEU A 128 -3.93 13.01 -21.00
CA LEU A 128 -5.30 13.43 -20.71
C LEU A 128 -6.11 12.29 -20.06
N GLY A 129 -5.94 11.06 -20.55
CA GLY A 129 -6.54 9.87 -19.99
C GLY A 129 -6.11 9.57 -18.55
N HIS A 130 -4.83 9.80 -18.24
CA HIS A 130 -4.30 9.69 -16.89
C HIS A 130 -5.03 10.65 -15.93
N GLU A 131 -5.08 11.94 -16.27
CA GLU A 131 -5.77 12.94 -15.43
C GLU A 131 -7.26 12.66 -15.30
N LEU A 132 -7.91 12.24 -16.38
CA LEU A 132 -9.33 11.86 -16.36
C LEU A 132 -9.59 10.59 -15.54
N ALA A 133 -8.61 9.70 -15.42
CA ALA A 133 -8.74 8.50 -14.59
C ALA A 133 -8.70 8.85 -13.09
N HIS A 134 -7.94 9.87 -12.66
CA HIS A 134 -8.06 10.42 -11.30
C HIS A 134 -9.49 10.86 -11.01
N TYR A 135 -10.12 11.58 -11.94
CA TYR A 135 -11.51 12.01 -11.82
C TYR A 135 -12.45 10.81 -11.70
N LEU A 136 -12.27 9.80 -12.55
CA LEU A 136 -13.07 8.59 -12.54
C LEU A 136 -12.94 7.82 -11.22
N LEU A 137 -11.74 7.68 -10.65
CA LEU A 137 -11.54 7.07 -9.34
C LEU A 137 -12.34 7.82 -8.27
N TRP A 138 -12.28 9.15 -8.30
CA TRP A 138 -12.92 10.01 -7.31
C TRP A 138 -14.43 10.16 -7.45
N GLU A 139 -15.02 9.85 -8.61
CA GLU A 139 -16.48 9.74 -8.77
C GLU A 139 -17.02 8.34 -8.40
N ARG A 140 -16.18 7.29 -8.48
CA ARG A 140 -16.62 5.91 -8.27
C ARG A 140 -17.27 5.70 -6.89
N GLU A 141 -18.26 4.81 -6.89
CA GLU A 141 -18.99 4.39 -5.68
C GLU A 141 -19.55 5.57 -4.86
N GLY A 142 -20.03 6.61 -5.54
CA GLY A 142 -20.60 7.80 -4.89
C GLY A 142 -19.55 8.71 -4.24
N GLY A 143 -18.33 8.69 -4.75
CA GLY A 143 -17.22 9.53 -4.27
C GLY A 143 -16.41 8.94 -3.11
N LYS A 144 -16.56 7.64 -2.86
CA LYS A 144 -15.90 6.92 -1.75
C LYS A 144 -14.39 7.14 -1.70
N TYR A 145 -13.72 7.07 -2.84
CA TYR A 145 -12.26 7.20 -2.93
C TYR A 145 -11.80 8.65 -2.82
N HIS A 146 -12.64 9.62 -3.18
CA HIS A 146 -12.36 11.03 -2.93
C HIS A 146 -12.49 11.36 -1.43
N VAL A 147 -13.45 10.72 -0.73
CA VAL A 147 -13.54 10.83 0.73
C VAL A 147 -12.27 10.32 1.39
N VAL A 148 -11.74 9.16 0.98
CA VAL A 148 -10.46 8.64 1.48
C VAL A 148 -9.33 9.64 1.24
N ASP A 149 -9.19 10.15 0.02
CA ASP A 149 -8.16 11.13 -0.32
C ASP A 149 -8.21 12.34 0.62
N ARG A 150 -9.39 12.94 0.79
CA ARG A 150 -9.59 14.10 1.67
C ARG A 150 -9.25 13.83 3.13
N ILE A 151 -9.60 12.65 3.66
CA ILE A 151 -9.24 12.26 5.03
C ILE A 151 -7.71 12.21 5.17
N LEU A 152 -7.04 11.55 4.23
CA LEU A 152 -5.59 11.36 4.27
C LEU A 152 -4.84 12.67 4.08
N GLN A 153 -5.28 13.57 3.18
CA GLN A 153 -4.69 14.88 3.01
C GLN A 153 -4.89 15.77 4.24
N ALA A 154 -6.08 15.74 4.85
CA ALA A 154 -6.34 16.46 6.09
C ALA A 154 -5.45 15.96 7.24
N ALA A 155 -5.28 14.63 7.35
CA ALA A 155 -4.36 14.05 8.31
C ALA A 155 -2.90 14.45 8.01
N ALA A 156 -2.45 14.38 6.76
CA ALA A 156 -1.09 14.72 6.37
C ALA A 156 -0.75 16.22 6.58
N ALA A 157 -1.75 17.09 6.54
CA ALA A 157 -1.60 18.51 6.85
C ALA A 157 -1.59 18.83 8.36
N ASP A 158 -2.03 17.91 9.22
CA ASP A 158 -2.01 18.10 10.69
C ASP A 158 -0.63 17.73 11.26
N SER A 159 0.01 18.68 11.94
CA SER A 159 1.32 18.47 12.57
C SER A 159 1.31 17.43 13.70
N ARG A 160 0.14 17.01 14.16
CA ARG A 160 -0.06 15.99 15.20
C ARG A 160 -0.32 14.60 14.62
N ALA A 161 -0.38 14.46 13.30
CA ALA A 161 -0.66 13.17 12.68
C ALA A 161 0.46 12.17 12.97
N ASP A 162 0.05 10.94 13.28
CA ASP A 162 0.97 9.82 13.45
C ASP A 162 1.61 9.45 12.11
N ALA A 163 2.84 8.92 12.15
CA ALA A 163 3.57 8.48 10.97
C ALA A 163 2.74 7.51 10.10
N SER A 164 1.89 6.70 10.71
CA SER A 164 0.99 5.78 10.00
C SER A 164 -0.01 6.46 9.07
N HIS A 165 -0.48 7.66 9.42
CA HIS A 165 -1.35 8.45 8.54
C HIS A 165 -0.57 8.99 7.35
N LEU A 166 0.68 9.43 7.57
CA LEU A 166 1.56 9.91 6.51
C LEU A 166 1.93 8.79 5.53
N HIS A 167 2.23 7.60 6.05
CA HIS A 167 2.48 6.41 5.22
C HIS A 167 1.23 5.97 4.45
N ALA A 168 0.04 6.03 5.07
CA ALA A 168 -1.23 5.73 4.41
C ALA A 168 -1.51 6.73 3.28
N ALA A 169 -1.32 8.04 3.52
CA ALA A 169 -1.50 9.10 2.54
C ALA A 169 -0.54 8.92 1.35
N ARG A 170 0.75 8.67 1.63
CA ARG A 170 1.75 8.37 0.61
C ARG A 170 1.33 7.17 -0.23
N ARG A 171 1.08 6.01 0.39
CA ARG A 171 0.74 4.77 -0.33
C ARG A 171 -0.54 4.95 -1.14
N TYR A 172 -1.55 5.60 -0.57
CA TYR A 172 -2.78 5.89 -1.31
C TYR A 172 -2.53 6.74 -2.56
N GLY A 173 -1.71 7.78 -2.46
CA GLY A 173 -1.27 8.57 -3.63
C GLY A 173 -0.56 7.72 -4.69
N LEU A 174 0.37 6.86 -4.28
CA LEU A 174 1.09 5.97 -5.19
C LEU A 174 0.16 4.97 -5.92
N TYR A 175 -0.82 4.41 -5.20
CA TYR A 175 -1.85 3.55 -5.80
C TYR A 175 -2.79 4.33 -6.73
N THR A 176 -3.10 5.58 -6.40
CA THR A 176 -3.90 6.48 -7.26
C THR A 176 -3.18 6.76 -8.59
N GLU A 177 -1.87 6.97 -8.57
CA GLU A 177 -1.05 7.06 -9.79
C GLU A 177 -1.07 5.78 -10.62
N ALA A 178 -0.94 4.61 -9.98
CA ALA A 178 -1.00 3.33 -10.68
C ALA A 178 -2.38 3.05 -11.29
N PHE A 179 -3.46 3.47 -10.63
CA PHE A 179 -4.81 3.44 -11.20
C PHE A 179 -4.92 4.35 -12.42
N ALA A 180 -4.40 5.57 -12.33
CA ALA A 180 -4.44 6.53 -13.42
C ALA A 180 -3.60 6.10 -14.62
N ASP A 181 -2.48 5.39 -14.41
CA ASP A 181 -1.71 4.75 -15.49
C ASP A 181 -2.55 3.72 -16.29
N ARG A 182 -3.36 2.91 -15.59
CA ARG A 182 -4.28 1.96 -16.25
C ARG A 182 -5.31 2.71 -17.09
N GLY A 183 -5.83 3.82 -16.56
CA GLY A 183 -6.74 4.71 -17.30
C GLY A 183 -6.10 5.37 -18.51
N ALA A 184 -4.83 5.76 -18.43
CA ALA A 184 -4.07 6.27 -19.58
C ALA A 184 -4.02 5.26 -20.73
N CYS A 185 -3.73 3.98 -20.43
CA CYS A 185 -3.73 2.90 -21.42
C CYS A 185 -5.09 2.68 -22.07
N ILE A 186 -6.19 2.72 -21.30
CA ILE A 186 -7.54 2.60 -21.86
C ILE A 186 -7.86 3.80 -22.75
N ALA A 187 -7.51 5.01 -22.30
CA ALA A 187 -7.77 6.23 -23.04
C ALA A 187 -7.01 6.29 -24.37
N CYS A 188 -5.76 5.82 -24.43
CA CYS A 188 -4.97 5.77 -25.67
C CYS A 188 -5.03 4.43 -26.42
N GLU A 189 -5.76 3.44 -25.90
CA GLU A 189 -5.95 2.09 -26.44
C GLU A 189 -4.66 1.30 -26.70
N ALA A 190 -3.54 1.70 -26.08
CA ALA A 190 -2.25 1.08 -26.31
C ALA A 190 -1.29 1.26 -25.13
N LEU A 191 -0.44 0.25 -24.88
CA LEU A 191 0.61 0.33 -23.87
C LEU A 191 1.72 1.30 -24.28
N GLU A 192 2.17 1.24 -25.53
CA GLU A 192 3.37 1.95 -26.00
C GLU A 192 3.25 3.48 -25.89
N PRO A 193 2.12 4.14 -26.26
CA PRO A 193 1.98 5.58 -26.08
C PRO A 193 1.87 5.99 -24.61
N ALA A 194 1.25 5.18 -23.75
CA ALA A 194 1.17 5.46 -22.32
C ALA A 194 2.56 5.41 -21.65
N VAL A 195 3.35 4.37 -21.93
CA VAL A 195 4.73 4.27 -21.46
C VAL A 195 5.59 5.39 -22.02
N THR A 196 5.45 5.70 -23.31
CA THR A 196 6.19 6.78 -23.96
C THR A 196 5.87 8.13 -23.32
N ALA A 197 4.60 8.42 -23.07
CA ALA A 197 4.17 9.64 -22.38
C ALA A 197 4.79 9.74 -20.99
N LEU A 198 4.71 8.69 -20.16
CA LEU A 198 5.32 8.67 -18.82
C LEU A 198 6.82 9.02 -18.85
N VAL A 199 7.58 8.40 -19.75
CA VAL A 199 9.02 8.63 -19.86
C VAL A 199 9.30 10.05 -20.38
N LYS A 200 8.59 10.51 -21.41
CA LYS A 200 8.77 11.87 -21.95
C LYS A 200 8.48 12.94 -20.90
N VAL A 201 7.36 12.82 -20.18
CA VAL A 201 6.95 13.76 -19.11
C VAL A 201 8.07 13.88 -18.06
N GLN A 202 8.59 12.75 -17.59
CA GLN A 202 9.64 12.74 -16.56
C GLN A 202 11.01 13.24 -17.05
N THR A 203 11.38 12.94 -18.30
CA THR A 203 12.77 13.13 -18.78
C THR A 203 12.96 14.35 -19.67
N GLY A 204 11.90 14.91 -20.24
CA GLY A 204 12.02 15.98 -21.24
C GLY A 204 12.41 15.49 -22.65
N LEU A 205 12.55 14.19 -22.87
CA LEU A 205 12.97 13.64 -24.16
C LEU A 205 11.92 13.84 -25.26
N ASN A 206 12.38 14.07 -26.49
CA ASN A 206 11.52 14.18 -27.67
C ASN A 206 11.08 12.83 -28.24
N GLN A 207 11.93 11.82 -28.09
CA GLN A 207 11.72 10.48 -28.64
C GLN A 207 12.09 9.46 -27.58
N VAL A 208 11.23 8.47 -27.41
CA VAL A 208 11.41 7.36 -26.49
C VAL A 208 11.03 6.10 -27.24
N ASN A 209 11.79 5.02 -27.05
CA ASN A 209 11.41 3.70 -27.53
C ASN A 209 10.81 2.91 -26.34
N ALA A 210 9.49 2.76 -26.33
CA ALA A 210 8.77 2.09 -25.24
C ALA A 210 9.27 0.67 -24.98
N ALA A 211 9.50 -0.13 -26.04
CA ALA A 211 9.99 -1.50 -25.90
C ALA A 211 11.38 -1.57 -25.23
N SER A 212 12.29 -0.66 -25.59
CA SER A 212 13.60 -0.56 -24.94
C SER A 212 13.50 -0.13 -23.48
N TYR A 213 12.63 0.84 -23.18
CA TYR A 213 12.42 1.27 -21.80
C TYR A 213 11.77 0.19 -20.93
N LEU A 214 10.84 -0.60 -21.47
CA LEU A 214 10.24 -1.72 -20.75
C LEU A 214 11.25 -2.81 -20.42
N ARG A 215 12.20 -3.12 -21.31
CA ARG A 215 13.31 -4.04 -20.99
C ARG A 215 14.21 -3.49 -19.89
N GLN A 216 14.52 -2.19 -19.94
CA GLN A 216 15.27 -1.52 -18.87
C GLN A 216 14.50 -1.58 -17.52
N ALA A 217 13.19 -1.37 -17.56
CA ALA A 217 12.34 -1.46 -16.37
C ALA A 217 12.37 -2.87 -15.78
N ASP A 218 12.40 -3.92 -16.60
CA ASP A 218 12.56 -5.30 -16.13
C ASP A 218 13.88 -5.56 -15.44
N GLU A 219 14.98 -5.09 -16.03
CA GLU A 219 16.32 -5.24 -15.47
C GLU A 219 16.41 -4.60 -14.08
N ILE A 220 15.87 -3.38 -13.92
CA ILE A 220 15.83 -2.68 -12.63
C ILE A 220 14.92 -3.42 -11.64
N CYS A 221 13.75 -3.83 -12.10
CA CYS A 221 12.74 -4.45 -11.24
C CYS A 221 13.00 -5.94 -10.93
N ALA A 222 14.06 -6.53 -11.47
CA ALA A 222 14.52 -7.88 -11.11
C ALA A 222 15.31 -7.89 -9.78
N ALA A 223 15.68 -6.71 -9.26
CA ALA A 223 16.36 -6.61 -7.96
C ALA A 223 15.43 -7.06 -6.81
N PRO A 224 15.91 -7.91 -5.90
CA PRO A 224 15.09 -8.43 -4.79
C PRO A 224 14.69 -7.35 -3.77
N GLU A 225 15.44 -6.26 -3.66
CA GLU A 225 15.14 -5.12 -2.77
C GLU A 225 14.33 -4.02 -3.46
N LEU A 226 13.66 -4.30 -4.58
CA LEU A 226 12.86 -3.32 -5.30
C LEU A 226 11.71 -2.81 -4.42
N GLN A 227 11.80 -1.54 -4.05
CA GLN A 227 10.75 -0.79 -3.39
C GLN A 227 10.81 0.65 -3.85
N THR A 228 9.64 1.23 -4.14
CA THR A 228 9.56 2.64 -4.52
C THR A 228 9.97 3.56 -3.37
N ARG A 229 10.84 4.53 -3.67
CA ARG A 229 11.21 5.62 -2.77
C ARG A 229 10.44 6.90 -3.09
N GLY A 230 9.61 6.87 -4.14
CA GLY A 230 8.82 8.02 -4.60
C GLY A 230 7.88 8.53 -3.51
N THR A 231 7.81 9.85 -3.33
CA THR A 231 6.92 10.47 -2.33
C THR A 231 5.55 10.78 -2.92
N SER A 232 5.51 11.39 -4.10
CA SER A 232 4.27 11.74 -4.81
C SER A 232 3.91 10.74 -5.90
N HIS A 233 4.90 10.26 -6.65
CA HIS A 233 4.70 9.30 -7.74
C HIS A 233 5.70 8.14 -7.59
N PRO A 234 5.32 6.91 -7.95
CA PRO A 234 6.28 5.83 -8.10
C PRO A 234 7.27 6.16 -9.22
N GLU A 235 8.48 5.60 -9.17
CA GLU A 235 9.45 5.76 -10.23
C GLU A 235 8.90 5.25 -11.56
N VAL A 236 9.24 5.92 -12.67
CA VAL A 236 8.68 5.62 -14.00
C VAL A 236 8.89 4.16 -14.43
N PHE A 237 9.99 3.52 -14.02
CA PHE A 237 10.22 2.10 -14.30
C PHE A 237 9.23 1.18 -13.56
N VAL A 238 8.82 1.53 -12.32
CA VAL A 238 7.80 0.79 -11.56
C VAL A 238 6.46 0.93 -12.28
N ARG A 239 6.09 2.16 -12.63
CA ARG A 239 4.83 2.48 -13.35
C ARG A 239 4.74 1.76 -14.68
N ALA A 240 5.79 1.83 -15.51
CA ALA A 240 5.83 1.20 -16.82
C ALA A 240 5.71 -0.34 -16.74
N ARG A 241 6.41 -0.97 -15.78
CA ARG A 241 6.31 -2.42 -15.58
C ARG A 241 4.95 -2.83 -15.01
N ALA A 242 4.42 -2.10 -14.02
CA ALA A 242 3.09 -2.33 -13.47
C ALA A 242 2.03 -2.31 -14.58
N LEU A 243 2.10 -1.29 -15.43
CA LEU A 243 1.18 -1.09 -16.53
C LEU A 243 1.29 -2.23 -17.54
N ARG A 244 2.51 -2.65 -17.91
CA ARG A 244 2.69 -3.81 -18.80
C ARG A 244 2.10 -5.09 -18.22
N LEU A 245 2.46 -5.45 -16.98
CA LEU A 245 1.94 -6.67 -16.33
C LEU A 245 0.41 -6.69 -16.31
N TRP A 246 -0.20 -5.54 -16.01
CA TRP A 246 -1.66 -5.40 -16.03
C TRP A 246 -2.24 -5.54 -17.45
N THR A 247 -1.67 -4.86 -18.45
CA THR A 247 -2.16 -4.96 -19.84
C THR A 247 -1.99 -6.35 -20.45
N GLU A 248 -0.97 -7.10 -20.03
CA GLU A 248 -0.72 -8.48 -20.44
C GLU A 248 -1.55 -9.50 -19.65
N ARG A 249 -2.35 -9.04 -18.66
CA ARG A 249 -3.16 -9.88 -17.77
C ARG A 249 -2.35 -10.90 -16.99
N GLN A 250 -1.15 -10.51 -16.55
CA GLN A 250 -0.36 -11.37 -15.68
C GLN A 250 -1.10 -11.54 -14.34
N PRO A 251 -1.32 -12.78 -13.85
CA PRO A 251 -2.08 -13.02 -12.63
C PRO A 251 -1.44 -12.39 -11.39
N GLU A 252 -0.12 -12.21 -11.40
CA GLU A 252 0.65 -11.59 -10.33
C GLU A 252 0.72 -10.05 -10.41
N ALA A 253 0.05 -9.40 -11.38
CA ALA A 253 0.23 -7.96 -11.61
C ALA A 253 -0.07 -7.09 -10.38
N ASP A 254 -1.18 -7.37 -9.68
CA ASP A 254 -1.57 -6.63 -8.47
C ASP A 254 -0.67 -6.97 -7.28
N GLU A 255 -0.26 -8.23 -7.12
CA GLU A 255 0.65 -8.67 -6.07
C GLU A 255 2.04 -8.04 -6.24
N TRP A 256 2.57 -8.04 -7.48
CA TRP A 256 3.84 -7.42 -7.81
C TRP A 256 3.80 -5.92 -7.58
N LEU A 257 2.72 -5.24 -7.99
CA LEU A 257 2.55 -3.81 -7.74
C LEU A 257 2.52 -3.52 -6.24
N ALA A 258 1.78 -4.29 -5.45
CA ALA A 258 1.73 -4.13 -4.01
C ALA A 258 3.11 -4.28 -3.36
N GLY A 259 3.87 -5.30 -3.77
CA GLY A 259 5.25 -5.49 -3.32
C GLY A 259 6.14 -4.29 -3.65
N ALA A 260 6.05 -3.75 -4.86
CA ALA A 260 6.85 -2.61 -5.30
C ALA A 260 6.47 -1.29 -4.57
N LEU A 261 5.18 -1.09 -4.26
CA LEU A 261 4.70 0.14 -3.63
C LEU A 261 4.83 0.13 -2.10
N GLU A 262 4.53 -1.00 -1.47
CA GLU A 262 4.49 -1.11 -0.02
C GLU A 262 5.83 -1.57 0.56
N GLY A 263 6.52 -2.46 -0.14
CA GLY A 263 7.65 -3.23 0.39
C GLY A 263 7.21 -4.25 1.45
N PRO A 264 8.19 -4.94 2.08
CA PRO A 264 7.90 -5.83 3.19
C PRO A 264 7.32 -5.08 4.40
N LEU A 265 6.54 -5.77 5.23
CA LEU A 265 6.01 -5.21 6.48
C LEU A 265 7.17 -4.81 7.41
N ASP A 266 7.15 -3.55 7.87
CA ASP A 266 8.18 -2.97 8.71
C ASP A 266 7.54 -2.03 9.74
N ILE A 267 7.90 -2.20 11.02
CA ILE A 267 7.41 -1.39 12.13
C ILE A 267 7.66 0.11 11.90
N ALA A 268 8.77 0.48 11.25
CA ALA A 268 9.15 1.86 11.01
C ALA A 268 8.30 2.54 9.92
N THR A 269 7.57 1.77 9.10
CA THR A 269 6.80 2.29 7.95
C THR A 269 5.38 1.77 7.89
N LEU A 270 4.81 1.36 9.03
CA LEU A 270 3.41 0.93 9.11
C LEU A 270 2.50 2.08 8.69
N ASP A 271 1.61 1.81 7.75
CA ASP A 271 0.38 2.58 7.54
C ASP A 271 -0.76 1.95 8.34
N LEU A 272 -1.98 2.49 8.18
CA LEU A 272 -3.17 2.00 8.88
C LEU A 272 -3.44 0.50 8.61
N LEU A 273 -3.28 0.03 7.37
CA LEU A 273 -3.45 -1.39 7.04
C LEU A 273 -2.27 -2.25 7.51
N GLY A 274 -1.07 -1.69 7.54
CA GLY A 274 0.14 -2.27 8.10
C GLY A 274 -0.01 -2.53 9.59
N GLN A 275 -0.59 -1.61 10.35
CA GLN A 275 -0.92 -1.81 11.76
C GLN A 275 -1.86 -3.01 11.94
N GLN A 276 -2.90 -3.15 11.12
CA GLN A 276 -3.78 -4.32 11.18
C GLN A 276 -3.05 -5.64 10.90
N ARG A 277 -2.13 -5.63 9.92
CA ARG A 277 -1.27 -6.79 9.61
C ARG A 277 -0.32 -7.12 10.76
N ALA A 278 0.29 -6.10 11.39
CA ALA A 278 1.15 -6.27 12.54
C ALA A 278 0.39 -6.81 13.76
N ASP A 279 -0.81 -6.29 14.03
CA ASP A 279 -1.69 -6.77 15.11
C ASP A 279 -2.10 -8.24 14.89
N ALA A 280 -2.45 -8.60 13.65
CA ALA A 280 -2.78 -9.98 13.30
C ALA A 280 -1.59 -10.90 13.53
N LEU A 281 -0.39 -10.48 13.13
CA LEU A 281 0.84 -11.25 13.32
C LEU A 281 1.20 -11.40 14.81
N THR A 282 1.03 -10.35 15.61
CA THR A 282 1.20 -10.41 17.07
C THR A 282 0.22 -11.37 17.70
N ARG A 283 -1.07 -11.29 17.33
CA ARG A 283 -2.09 -12.22 17.83
C ARG A 283 -1.78 -13.66 17.44
N GLU A 284 -1.35 -13.90 16.20
CA GLU A 284 -0.96 -15.23 15.73
C GLU A 284 0.25 -15.74 16.51
N THR A 285 1.28 -14.92 16.72
CA THR A 285 2.48 -15.28 17.48
C THR A 285 2.12 -15.70 18.91
N ILE A 286 1.27 -14.93 19.57
CA ILE A 286 0.78 -15.25 20.93
C ILE A 286 -0.05 -16.53 20.91
N ALA A 287 -0.92 -16.72 19.91
CA ALA A 287 -1.71 -17.94 19.78
C ALA A 287 -0.84 -19.17 19.51
N GLN A 288 0.21 -19.06 18.69
CA GLN A 288 1.17 -20.12 18.40
C GLN A 288 1.95 -20.54 19.66
N LEU A 289 2.31 -19.57 20.52
CA LEU A 289 2.94 -19.87 21.80
C LEU A 289 1.97 -20.56 22.76
N LEU A 290 0.77 -20.00 22.92
CA LEU A 290 -0.22 -20.42 23.92
C LEU A 290 -1.12 -21.57 23.47
N GLN A 291 -0.97 -22.10 22.25
CA GLN A 291 -1.69 -23.30 21.82
C GLN A 291 -1.33 -24.54 22.65
N ARG A 292 -0.19 -24.52 23.34
CA ARG A 292 0.28 -25.61 24.20
C ARG A 292 -0.35 -25.47 25.59
N PRO A 293 -1.15 -26.45 26.07
CA PRO A 293 -1.88 -26.31 27.34
C PRO A 293 -0.99 -26.02 28.56
N PHE A 294 0.23 -26.57 28.59
CA PHE A 294 1.19 -26.34 29.68
C PHE A 294 1.83 -24.94 29.69
N LEU A 295 1.57 -24.11 28.66
CA LEU A 295 1.96 -22.70 28.61
C LEU A 295 0.77 -21.76 28.87
N GLN A 296 -0.38 -22.28 29.31
CA GLN A 296 -1.59 -21.49 29.59
C GLN A 296 -1.73 -21.17 31.08
N SER A 297 -0.64 -20.73 31.73
CA SER A 297 -0.71 -20.26 33.12
C SER A 297 -1.49 -18.94 33.22
N ASP A 298 -2.00 -18.64 34.42
CA ASP A 298 -2.75 -17.40 34.66
C ASP A 298 -1.92 -16.16 34.30
N SER A 299 -0.61 -16.17 34.57
CA SER A 299 0.31 -15.08 34.24
C SER A 299 0.44 -14.87 32.73
N LEU A 300 0.64 -15.95 31.95
CA LEU A 300 0.78 -15.85 30.50
C LEU A 300 -0.55 -15.47 29.82
N LEU A 301 -1.68 -16.01 30.31
CA LEU A 301 -3.01 -15.64 29.82
C LEU A 301 -3.36 -14.18 30.17
N ALA A 302 -3.04 -13.72 31.38
CA ALA A 302 -3.21 -12.33 31.78
C ALA A 302 -2.36 -11.40 30.90
N HIS A 303 -1.11 -11.79 30.61
CA HIS A 303 -0.22 -11.04 29.73
C HIS A 303 -0.76 -10.96 28.29
N ALA A 304 -1.23 -12.07 27.71
CA ALA A 304 -1.89 -12.07 26.41
C ALA A 304 -3.13 -11.15 26.36
N ARG A 305 -3.90 -11.09 27.44
CA ARG A 305 -5.06 -10.19 27.57
C ARG A 305 -4.69 -8.71 27.67
N ARG A 306 -3.43 -8.37 27.98
CA ARG A 306 -2.93 -6.98 27.89
C ARG A 306 -2.76 -6.53 26.45
N PHE A 307 -2.39 -7.43 25.54
CA PHE A 307 -2.36 -7.16 24.10
C PHE A 307 -3.78 -7.16 23.52
N PHE A 308 -4.55 -8.20 23.82
CA PHE A 308 -5.89 -8.39 23.29
C PHE A 308 -6.86 -8.76 24.41
N PRO A 309 -7.71 -7.84 24.89
CA PRO A 309 -8.61 -8.10 26.03
C PRO A 309 -9.46 -9.36 25.89
N ASN A 310 -9.85 -9.68 24.65
CA ASN A 310 -10.66 -10.86 24.31
C ASN A 310 -9.81 -12.07 23.87
N PHE A 311 -8.54 -12.16 24.29
CA PHE A 311 -7.69 -13.29 23.93
C PHE A 311 -8.16 -14.59 24.61
N ALA A 312 -8.24 -15.64 23.81
CA ALA A 312 -8.38 -17.02 24.25
C ALA A 312 -7.39 -17.88 23.45
N PRO A 313 -6.76 -18.89 24.08
CA PRO A 313 -5.94 -19.86 23.36
C PRO A 313 -6.74 -20.57 22.26
N PRO A 314 -6.08 -21.01 21.17
CA PRO A 314 -6.76 -21.71 20.11
C PRO A 314 -7.32 -23.05 20.62
N SER A 315 -8.54 -23.39 20.19
CA SER A 315 -9.22 -24.65 20.56
C SER A 315 -8.75 -25.85 19.74
N ALA A 316 -8.02 -25.61 18.65
CA ALA A 316 -7.46 -26.63 17.77
C ALA A 316 -6.00 -26.26 17.43
N PRO A 317 -5.14 -27.25 17.10
CA PRO A 317 -3.77 -27.00 16.69
C PRO A 317 -3.69 -26.03 15.51
N LEU A 318 -2.77 -25.08 15.58
CA LEU A 318 -2.51 -24.15 14.49
C LEU A 318 -1.54 -24.77 13.47
N PRO A 319 -1.60 -24.36 12.19
CA PRO A 319 -0.55 -24.71 11.24
C PRO A 319 0.82 -24.18 11.73
N PRO A 320 1.94 -24.80 11.32
CA PRO A 320 3.26 -24.28 11.64
C PRO A 320 3.41 -22.82 11.18
N PRO A 321 4.03 -21.94 11.99
CA PRO A 321 4.26 -20.55 11.63
C PRO A 321 5.20 -20.46 10.41
N ALA A 322 4.92 -19.49 9.53
CA ALA A 322 5.76 -19.18 8.37
C ALA A 322 6.83 -18.12 8.73
N PRO A 323 7.92 -18.03 7.95
CA PRO A 323 8.86 -16.93 8.05
C PRO A 323 8.17 -15.58 7.89
N VAL A 324 8.57 -14.60 8.71
CA VAL A 324 7.98 -13.26 8.71
C VAL A 324 8.99 -12.22 8.19
N PRO A 325 8.53 -11.07 7.68
CA PRO A 325 9.42 -10.01 7.19
C PRO A 325 10.42 -9.52 8.24
N ALA A 326 11.65 -9.22 7.82
CA ALA A 326 12.72 -8.77 8.71
C ALA A 326 12.35 -7.49 9.51
N GLY A 327 11.56 -6.60 8.91
CA GLY A 327 11.13 -5.34 9.53
C GLY A 327 10.25 -5.50 10.78
N VAL A 328 9.76 -6.70 11.09
CA VAL A 328 9.01 -7.00 12.32
C VAL A 328 9.76 -7.90 13.30
N HIS A 329 10.96 -8.37 12.96
CA HIS A 329 11.71 -9.33 13.77
C HIS A 329 11.98 -8.82 15.18
N ASP A 330 12.49 -7.59 15.31
CA ASP A 330 12.82 -6.99 16.60
C ASP A 330 11.59 -6.81 17.50
N TYR A 331 10.46 -6.46 16.89
CA TYR A 331 9.21 -6.27 17.60
C TYR A 331 8.65 -7.61 18.10
N LEU A 332 8.55 -8.63 17.24
CA LEU A 332 8.06 -9.95 17.66
C LEU A 332 9.00 -10.63 18.65
N ALA A 333 10.31 -10.44 18.51
CA ALA A 333 11.27 -10.89 19.50
C ALA A 333 11.03 -10.23 20.87
N SER A 334 10.70 -8.93 20.89
CA SER A 334 10.32 -8.22 22.13
C SER A 334 9.03 -8.79 22.74
N VAL A 335 8.01 -9.04 21.91
CA VAL A 335 6.77 -9.69 22.36
C VAL A 335 7.09 -11.04 23.01
N LEU A 336 7.90 -11.88 22.35
CA LEU A 336 8.28 -13.19 22.90
C LEU A 336 9.06 -13.07 24.22
N VAL A 337 9.97 -12.10 24.34
CA VAL A 337 10.70 -11.83 25.60
C VAL A 337 9.73 -11.50 26.74
N ASP A 338 8.72 -10.68 26.49
CA ASP A 338 7.73 -10.33 27.52
C ASP A 338 6.99 -11.58 28.02
N PHE A 339 6.68 -12.53 27.14
CA PHE A 339 6.09 -13.82 27.54
C PHE A 339 7.06 -14.71 28.32
N VAL A 340 8.34 -14.77 27.93
CA VAL A 340 9.35 -15.52 28.70
C VAL A 340 9.50 -14.95 30.11
N ALA A 341 9.43 -13.63 30.25
CA ALA A 341 9.52 -12.95 31.54
C ALA A 341 8.22 -12.98 32.37
N ALA A 342 7.07 -13.24 31.75
CA ALA A 342 5.77 -13.13 32.41
C ALA A 342 5.49 -14.23 33.43
N ASP A 343 6.13 -15.41 33.32
CA ASP A 343 5.97 -16.52 34.27
C ASP A 343 7.32 -17.13 34.67
N PRO A 344 7.89 -16.72 35.82
CA PRO A 344 9.16 -17.25 36.33
C PRO A 344 9.14 -18.74 36.68
N ASP A 345 7.97 -19.34 36.89
CA ASP A 345 7.88 -20.76 37.24
C ASP A 345 8.03 -21.66 36.00
N LEU A 346 7.72 -21.12 34.81
CA LEU A 346 7.88 -21.82 33.53
C LEU A 346 9.25 -21.55 32.89
N ASP A 347 9.84 -20.36 33.07
CA ASP A 347 11.20 -19.93 32.65
C ASP A 347 11.78 -20.68 31.42
N ASP A 348 12.65 -21.68 31.65
CA ASP A 348 13.31 -22.50 30.62
C ASP A 348 12.33 -23.12 29.60
N ILE A 349 11.11 -23.50 30.02
CA ILE A 349 10.06 -24.10 29.18
C ILE A 349 9.49 -23.06 28.23
N THR A 350 9.14 -21.87 28.74
CA THR A 350 8.62 -20.77 27.92
C THR A 350 9.70 -20.27 26.96
N LEU A 351 10.95 -20.16 27.41
CA LEU A 351 12.08 -19.81 26.57
C LEU A 351 12.32 -20.85 25.45
N ALA A 352 12.26 -22.15 25.76
CA ALA A 352 12.37 -23.20 24.76
C ALA A 352 11.26 -23.12 23.70
N ALA A 353 10.02 -22.82 24.10
CA ALA A 353 8.90 -22.64 23.19
C ALA A 353 9.07 -21.38 22.31
N ALA A 354 9.46 -20.26 22.91
CA ALA A 354 9.71 -19.00 22.21
C ALA A 354 10.84 -19.12 21.19
N LEU A 355 11.93 -19.82 21.52
CA LEU A 355 13.04 -20.09 20.60
C LEU A 355 12.60 -20.90 19.38
N GLY A 356 11.81 -21.96 19.58
CA GLY A 356 11.28 -22.75 18.47
C GLY A 356 10.34 -21.94 17.55
N LEU A 357 9.53 -21.06 18.12
CA LEU A 357 8.66 -20.16 17.37
C LEU A 357 9.48 -19.11 16.60
N ALA A 358 10.48 -18.49 17.25
CA ALA A 358 11.35 -17.50 16.63
C ALA A 358 12.22 -18.09 15.50
N GLU A 359 12.68 -19.34 15.62
CA GLU A 359 13.39 -20.05 14.55
C GLU A 359 12.50 -20.18 13.31
N ALA A 360 11.26 -20.63 13.47
CA ALA A 360 10.33 -20.82 12.37
C ALA A 360 9.91 -19.49 11.70
N MET A 361 9.81 -18.41 12.48
CA MET A 361 9.54 -17.06 11.96
C MET A 361 10.80 -16.38 11.37
N GLY A 362 12.00 -16.92 11.60
CA GLY A 362 13.26 -16.35 11.12
C GLY A 362 13.84 -15.23 11.99
N CYS A 363 13.36 -15.03 13.22
CA CYS A 363 13.79 -13.97 14.15
C CYS A 363 14.53 -14.48 15.39
N ALA A 364 15.05 -15.72 15.37
CA ALA A 364 15.75 -16.34 16.50
C ALA A 364 16.96 -15.51 16.97
N ALA A 365 17.74 -14.92 16.05
CA ALA A 365 18.90 -14.12 16.40
C ALA A 365 18.52 -12.89 17.25
N GLN A 366 17.43 -12.20 16.88
CA GLN A 366 16.91 -11.03 17.60
C GLN A 366 16.36 -11.43 18.97
N LEU A 367 15.68 -12.58 19.07
CA LEU A 367 15.21 -13.10 20.36
C LEU A 367 16.40 -13.42 21.28
N GLU A 368 17.42 -14.11 20.79
CA GLU A 368 18.61 -14.47 21.58
C GLU A 368 19.35 -13.24 22.08
N GLU A 369 19.51 -12.22 21.23
CA GLU A 369 20.14 -10.96 21.63
C GLU A 369 19.35 -10.29 22.78
N ARG A 370 18.03 -10.17 22.64
CA ARG A 370 17.17 -9.52 23.65
C ARG A 370 17.10 -10.31 24.95
N VAL A 371 17.01 -11.63 24.91
CA VAL A 371 17.06 -12.47 26.12
C VAL A 371 18.38 -12.25 26.89
N VAL A 372 19.51 -12.16 26.19
CA VAL A 372 20.81 -11.91 26.84
C VAL A 372 20.93 -10.48 27.35
N LYS A 373 20.46 -9.49 26.59
CA LYS A 373 20.65 -8.06 26.88
C LYS A 373 19.62 -7.51 27.85
N ASP A 374 18.34 -7.76 27.57
CA ASP A 374 17.21 -7.13 28.24
C ASP A 374 16.85 -7.91 29.52
N MET A 375 16.81 -9.26 29.44
CA MET A 375 16.58 -10.11 30.63
C MET A 375 17.86 -10.42 31.42
N ARG A 376 19.04 -10.04 30.91
CA ARG A 376 20.36 -10.41 31.47
C ARG A 376 20.53 -11.93 31.63
N PHE A 377 19.90 -12.71 30.75
CA PHE A 377 19.93 -14.17 30.84
C PHE A 377 21.34 -14.70 30.50
N PRO A 378 21.93 -15.59 31.30
CA PRO A 378 23.30 -16.04 31.05
C PRO A 378 23.43 -16.80 29.73
N LYS A 379 24.40 -16.42 28.88
CA LYS A 379 24.66 -17.09 27.58
C LYS A 379 24.81 -18.61 27.70
N ARG A 380 25.47 -19.10 28.75
CA ARG A 380 25.61 -20.55 29.01
C ARG A 380 24.27 -21.23 29.26
N SER A 381 23.37 -20.58 29.98
CA SER A 381 22.01 -21.07 30.23
C SER A 381 21.19 -21.07 28.94
N LEU A 382 21.29 -20.02 28.12
CA LEU A 382 20.62 -19.96 26.82
C LEU A 382 21.07 -21.11 25.91
N THR A 383 22.38 -21.38 25.82
CA THR A 383 22.90 -22.53 25.06
C THR A 383 22.37 -23.87 25.58
N ARG A 384 22.23 -24.03 26.90
CA ARG A 384 21.62 -25.22 27.51
C ARG A 384 20.16 -25.36 27.10
N VAL A 385 19.36 -24.30 27.22
CA VAL A 385 17.93 -24.31 26.85
C VAL A 385 17.76 -24.64 25.38
N LYS A 386 18.55 -24.05 24.48
CA LYS A 386 18.54 -24.37 23.03
C LYS A 386 18.80 -25.86 22.77
N ARG A 387 19.83 -26.42 23.40
CA ARG A 387 20.20 -27.84 23.23
C ARG A 387 19.11 -28.77 23.76
N ASP A 388 18.50 -28.41 24.89
CA ASP A 388 17.58 -29.27 25.62
C ASP A 388 16.10 -28.97 25.29
N ALA A 389 15.83 -28.06 24.34
CA ALA A 389 14.51 -27.50 24.08
C ALA A 389 13.42 -28.54 23.82
N VAL A 390 13.67 -29.52 22.94
CA VAL A 390 12.71 -30.59 22.62
C VAL A 390 12.37 -31.39 23.89
N THR A 391 13.39 -31.82 24.64
CA THR A 391 13.23 -32.58 25.88
C THR A 391 12.48 -31.80 26.96
N LEU A 392 12.75 -30.49 27.10
CA LEU A 392 12.06 -29.62 28.04
C LEU A 392 10.56 -29.55 27.74
N LEU A 393 10.21 -29.38 26.46
CA LEU A 393 8.84 -29.27 26.00
C LEU A 393 8.07 -30.60 26.11
N GLU A 394 8.69 -31.72 25.76
CA GLU A 394 8.10 -33.06 25.91
C GLU A 394 7.83 -33.40 27.38
N LYS A 395 8.78 -33.08 28.27
CA LYS A 395 8.63 -33.29 29.71
C LYS A 395 7.50 -32.45 30.29
N ALA A 396 7.41 -31.17 29.91
CA ALA A 396 6.33 -30.28 30.35
C ALA A 396 4.96 -30.78 29.89
N ALA A 397 4.84 -31.25 28.65
CA ALA A 397 3.62 -31.84 28.12
C ALA A 397 3.19 -33.08 28.91
N ALA A 398 4.13 -33.99 29.20
CA ALA A 398 3.84 -35.21 29.97
C ALA A 398 3.40 -34.89 31.42
N GLN A 399 4.06 -33.93 32.08
CA GLN A 399 3.70 -33.50 33.44
C GLN A 399 2.30 -32.89 33.49
N HIS A 400 1.95 -32.06 32.50
CA HIS A 400 0.63 -31.45 32.42
C HIS A 400 -0.49 -32.49 32.20
N LEU A 401 -0.25 -33.51 31.35
CA LEU A 401 -1.21 -34.61 31.17
C LEU A 401 -1.41 -35.43 32.45
N GLN A 402 -0.36 -35.63 33.24
CA GLN A 402 -0.45 -36.29 34.54
C GLN A 402 -1.24 -35.47 35.56
N SER A 403 -1.05 -34.15 35.60
CA SER A 403 -1.81 -33.27 36.51
C SER A 403 -3.26 -33.07 36.09
N ALA A 404 -3.58 -33.21 34.81
CA ALA A 404 -4.95 -33.09 34.29
C ALA A 404 -5.78 -34.38 34.42
N SER A 405 -5.13 -35.52 34.69
CA SER A 405 -5.76 -36.83 34.87
C SER A 405 -5.86 -37.28 36.34
N ALA A 406 -5.24 -36.53 37.25
CA ALA A 406 -5.35 -36.65 38.70
C ALA A 406 -6.41 -35.68 39.22
#